data_AF-A0A0C2CWB9-F1
#
_entry.id   AF-A0A0C2CWB9-F1
#
_cell.length_a   1.000
_cell.length_b   1.000
_cell.length_c   1.000
_cell.angle_alpha   90.00
_cell.angle_beta   90.00
_cell.angle_gamma   90.00
#
_symmetry.space_group_name_H-M   'P 1'
#
loop_
_entity.id
_entity.type
_entity.pdbx_description
1 polymer ?
#
loop_
_entity_poly.entity_id
_entity_poly.type
_entity_poly.pdbx_seq_one_letter_code
_entity_poly.pdbx_strand_id
1 'polypeptide(L)'
;MELVIKYTNCTTSSGNATEDMEVFSYPDGTAQCHLNFAITDNFTGDIKFYYGLREFYQNNRLYVGSRNDVQLLGKLDQVRND
;
A
#
# COMPACT_ATOMS: atom_id res chain seq x y z
N MET A 1 -9.82 -17.17 10.20
CA MET A 1 -8.74 -17.64 9.32
C MET A 1 -8.09 -16.43 8.66
N GLU A 2 -6.79 -16.48 8.40
CA GLU A 2 -6.04 -15.39 7.75
C GLU A 2 -5.06 -16.00 6.75
N LEU A 3 -4.96 -15.41 5.56
CA LEU A 3 -3.97 -15.75 4.54
C LEU A 3 -3.09 -14.53 4.30
N VAL A 4 -1.78 -14.67 4.49
CA VAL A 4 -0.81 -13.58 4.34
C VAL A 4 0.16 -13.90 3.21
N ILE A 5 0.22 -13.04 2.20
CA ILE A 5 1.08 -13.20 1.02
C ILE A 5 2.02 -12.01 0.94
N LYS A 6 3.34 -12.27 0.88
CA LYS A 6 4.34 -11.23 0.60
C LYS A 6 4.44 -11.02 -0.91
N TYR A 7 4.38 -9.77 -1.35
CA TYR A 7 4.36 -9.43 -2.77
C TYR A 7 5.39 -8.36 -3.19
N THR A 8 6.36 -8.03 -2.33
CA THR A 8 7.36 -6.99 -2.58
C THR A 8 8.23 -7.30 -3.81
N ASN A 9 8.58 -8.57 -4.03
CA ASN A 9 9.54 -9.00 -5.03
C ASN A 9 8.84 -9.82 -6.14
N CYS A 10 7.73 -9.28 -6.62
CA CYS A 10 6.93 -9.93 -7.63
C CYS A 10 7.55 -9.79 -9.03
N THR A 11 7.24 -10.75 -9.91
CA THR A 11 7.59 -10.70 -11.32
C THR A 11 6.48 -9.99 -12.09
N THR A 12 6.85 -9.04 -12.95
CA THR A 12 5.89 -8.36 -13.82
C THR A 12 5.41 -9.27 -14.94
N SER A 13 4.37 -8.85 -15.66
CA SER A 13 3.89 -9.52 -16.87
C SER A 13 4.96 -9.65 -17.97
N SER A 14 5.96 -8.76 -17.98
CA SER A 14 7.12 -8.82 -18.88
C SER A 14 8.21 -9.81 -18.45
N GLY A 15 8.04 -10.47 -17.29
CA GLY A 15 8.99 -11.46 -16.77
C GLY A 15 10.15 -10.87 -15.97
N ASN A 16 10.19 -9.55 -15.78
CA ASN A 16 11.23 -8.89 -15.01
C ASN A 16 10.90 -8.91 -13.52
N ALA A 17 11.89 -9.14 -12.65
CA ALA A 17 11.72 -9.03 -11.21
C ALA A 17 11.65 -7.55 -10.80
N THR A 18 10.74 -7.20 -9.89
CA THR A 18 10.61 -5.83 -9.37
C THR A 18 11.79 -5.40 -8.49
N GLU A 19 12.57 -6.33 -7.95
CA GLU A 19 13.82 -6.03 -7.23
C GLU A 19 14.85 -5.34 -8.13
N ASP A 20 14.86 -5.68 -9.42
CA ASP A 20 15.81 -5.15 -10.41
C ASP A 20 15.27 -3.89 -11.11
N MET A 21 14.09 -3.40 -10.70
CA MET A 21 13.46 -2.22 -11.30
C MET A 21 13.81 -0.95 -10.54
N GLU A 22 14.46 -0.01 -11.22
CA GLU A 22 14.74 1.33 -10.68
C GLU A 22 13.58 2.31 -10.88
N VAL A 23 12.64 1.99 -11.79
CA VAL A 23 11.51 2.85 -12.17
C VAL A 23 10.19 2.10 -12.04
N PHE A 24 9.38 2.48 -11.06
CA PHE A 24 8.06 1.89 -10.78
C PHE A 24 6.89 2.58 -11.50
N SER A 25 7.16 3.60 -12.30
CA SER A 25 6.13 4.43 -12.94
C SER A 25 6.27 4.34 -14.46
N TYR A 26 5.44 3.50 -15.08
CA TYR A 26 5.23 3.55 -16.52
C TYR A 26 3.77 3.86 -16.83
N PRO A 27 3.50 4.80 -17.75
CA PRO A 27 2.15 5.17 -18.16
C PRO A 27 1.40 4.03 -18.91
N ASP A 28 2.09 2.96 -19.30
CA ASP A 28 1.55 1.81 -20.03
C ASP A 28 1.21 0.58 -19.15
N GLY A 29 1.45 0.65 -17.83
CA GLY A 29 1.14 -0.45 -16.91
C GLY A 29 2.17 -1.58 -16.86
N THR A 30 3.38 -1.38 -17.38
CA THR A 30 4.46 -2.41 -17.39
C THR A 30 4.95 -2.84 -16.00
N ALA A 31 4.65 -2.09 -14.94
CA ALA A 31 4.95 -2.44 -13.55
C ALA A 31 3.76 -3.12 -12.81
N GLN A 32 2.94 -3.90 -13.53
CA GLN A 32 1.87 -4.68 -12.90
C GLN A 32 2.35 -6.08 -12.49
N CYS A 33 2.19 -6.39 -11.20
CA CYS A 33 2.44 -7.71 -10.65
C CYS A 33 1.18 -8.56 -10.58
N HIS A 34 1.28 -9.79 -11.06
CA HIS A 34 0.21 -10.79 -10.97
C HIS A 34 0.62 -11.90 -10.01
N LEU A 35 -0.20 -12.14 -8.99
CA LEU A 35 0.06 -13.15 -7.97
C LEU A 35 -0.96 -14.27 -8.11
N ASN A 36 -0.48 -15.48 -8.37
CA ASN A 36 -1.31 -16.67 -8.36
C ASN A 36 -1.21 -17.33 -6.99
N PHE A 37 -2.34 -17.45 -6.29
CA PHE A 37 -2.44 -18.14 -5.00
C PHE A 37 -3.74 -18.93 -4.91
N ALA A 38 -3.75 -19.96 -4.06
CA ALA A 38 -4.91 -20.80 -3.82
C ALA A 38 -5.38 -20.63 -2.37
N ILE A 39 -6.69 -20.71 -2.17
CA ILE A 39 -7.31 -20.75 -0.85
C ILE A 39 -7.54 -22.22 -0.51
N THR A 40 -6.82 -22.72 0.48
CA THR A 40 -6.87 -24.15 0.88
C THR A 40 -8.07 -24.49 1.75
N ASP A 41 -8.58 -23.49 2.48
CA ASP A 41 -9.61 -23.67 3.50
C ASP A 41 -10.72 -22.63 3.33
N ASN A 42 -11.95 -22.98 3.67
CA ASN A 42 -13.09 -22.08 3.47
C ASN A 42 -13.12 -20.93 4.49
N PHE A 43 -13.21 -19.69 3.99
CA PHE A 43 -13.59 -18.54 4.82
C PHE A 43 -15.11 -18.52 5.00
N THR A 44 -15.59 -18.78 6.21
CA THR A 44 -17.03 -18.95 6.51
C THR A 44 -17.74 -17.69 6.99
N GLY A 45 -17.03 -16.56 7.10
CA GLY A 45 -17.59 -15.27 7.50
C GLY A 45 -17.11 -14.13 6.61
N ASP A 46 -17.40 -12.89 7.01
CA ASP A 46 -17.04 -11.69 6.24
C ASP A 46 -15.54 -11.61 5.98
N ILE A 47 -15.19 -11.49 4.70
CA ILE A 47 -13.80 -11.42 4.25
C ILE A 47 -13.36 -9.95 4.21
N LYS A 48 -12.17 -9.67 4.75
CA LYS A 48 -11.53 -8.35 4.72
C LYS A 48 -10.14 -8.47 4.12
N PHE A 49 -9.77 -7.50 3.30
CA PHE A 49 -8.45 -7.39 2.70
C PHE A 49 -7.65 -6.30 3.39
N TYR A 50 -6.38 -6.61 3.66
CA TYR A 50 -5.45 -5.70 4.30
C TYR A 50 -4.14 -5.68 3.49
N TYR A 51 -3.52 -4.51 3.43
CA TYR A 51 -2.15 -4.39 2.94
C TYR A 51 -1.22 -4.18 4.14
N GLY A 52 -0.05 -4.81 4.10
CA GLY A 52 0.96 -4.71 5.15
C GLY A 52 2.19 -3.97 4.64
N LEU A 53 2.61 -2.94 5.37
CA LEU A 53 3.88 -2.25 5.15
C LEU A 53 4.86 -2.67 6.25
N ARG A 54 6.10 -2.98 5.87
CA ARG A 54 7.19 -3.25 6.81
C ARG A 54 8.20 -2.12 6.72
N GLU A 55 8.91 -1.88 7.82
CA GLU A 55 9.94 -0.83 7.92
C GLU A 55 9.40 0.59 7.66
N PHE A 56 8.08 0.79 7.84
CA PHE A 56 7.42 2.07 7.68
C PHE A 56 6.99 2.64 9.03
N TYR A 57 7.75 3.61 9.54
CA TYR A 57 7.60 4.18 10.88
C TYR A 57 6.57 5.31 10.95
N GLN A 58 5.28 4.98 10.77
CA GLN A 58 4.19 5.96 10.86
C GLN A 58 4.06 6.64 12.24
N ASN A 59 4.64 6.05 13.28
CA ASN A 59 4.62 6.59 14.65
C ASN A 59 5.73 7.63 14.91
N ASN A 60 6.53 7.99 13.91
CA ASN A 60 7.53 9.04 14.06
C ASN A 60 6.86 10.39 14.39
N ARG A 61 7.36 11.11 15.42
CA ARG A 61 6.78 12.38 15.88
C ARG A 61 6.65 13.43 14.76
N LEU A 62 7.64 13.54 13.88
CA LEU A 62 7.63 14.49 12.77
C LEU A 62 6.64 14.07 11.68
N TYR A 63 6.54 12.77 11.40
CA TYR A 63 5.54 12.23 10.47
C TYR A 63 4.12 12.53 10.95
N VAL A 64 3.84 12.23 12.23
CA VAL A 64 2.53 12.51 12.85
C VAL A 64 2.23 14.00 12.92
N GLY A 65 3.25 14.82 13.21
CA GLY A 65 3.11 16.28 13.30
C GLY A 65 2.92 16.99 11.96
N SER A 66 3.27 16.34 10.84
CA SER A 66 3.17 16.90 9.49
C SER A 66 1.78 16.68 8.86
N ARG A 67 0.71 16.98 9.61
CA ARG A 67 -0.68 16.92 9.15
C ARG A 67 -1.50 18.08 9.73
N ASN A 68 -2.54 18.52 9.02
CA ASN A 68 -3.45 19.55 9.50
C ASN A 68 -4.87 18.98 9.65
N ASP A 69 -5.28 18.73 10.90
CA ASP A 69 -6.58 18.10 11.19
C ASP A 69 -7.76 19.00 10.82
N VAL A 70 -7.60 20.34 10.90
CA VAL A 70 -8.64 21.30 10.51
C VAL A 70 -8.91 21.23 9.01
N GLN A 71 -7.85 21.13 8.21
CA GLN A 71 -7.94 20.91 6.77
C GLN A 71 -8.56 19.55 6.44
N LEU A 72 -8.16 18.48 7.13
CA LEU A 72 -8.71 17.13 6.92
C LEU A 72 -10.21 17.03 7.27
N LEU A 73 -10.67 17.84 8.21
CA LEU A 73 -12.10 18.00 8.52
C LEU A 73 -12.84 18.95 7.55
N GLY A 74 -12.14 19.57 6.59
CA GLY A 74 -12.71 20.45 5.57
C GLY A 74 -13.03 21.88 6.03
N LYS A 75 -12.54 22.32 7.20
CA LYS A 75 -12.84 23.65 7.77
C LYS A 75 -11.83 24.70 7.30
N LEU A 76 -11.84 24.99 6.01
CA LEU A 76 -10.81 25.82 5.36
C LEU A 76 -10.77 27.27 5.85
N ASP A 77 -11.90 27.79 6.36
CA ASP A 77 -12.02 29.10 7.01
C ASP A 77 -11.24 29.20 8.33
N GLN A 78 -10.94 28.05 8.95
CA GLN A 78 -10.24 27.92 10.23
C GLN A 78 -8.79 27.48 10.04
N VAL A 79 -8.38 27.19 8.81
CA VAL A 79 -6.99 26.88 8.48
C VAL A 79 -6.20 28.18 8.56
N ARG A 80 -5.36 28.31 9.57
CA ARG A 80 -4.41 29.40 9.65
C ARG A 80 -3.31 29.16 8.62
N ASN A 81 -3.09 30.11 7.73
CA ASN A 81 -1.87 30.15 6.94
C ASN A 81 -0.74 30.55 7.90
N ASP A 82 0.11 29.59 8.27
CA ASP A 82 1.36 29.85 8.99
C ASP A 82 2.47 30.21 8.00
#